data_AF-A0A357AUU1-F1
#
_entry.id   AF-A0A357AUU1-F1
#
_cell.length_a   1.000
_cell.length_b   1.000
_cell.length_c   1.000
_cell.angle_alpha   90.00
_cell.angle_beta   90.00
_cell.angle_gamma   90.00
#
_symmetry.space_group_name_H-M   'P 1'
#
loop_
_entity.id
_entity.type
_entity.pdbx_description
1 polymer ?
#
loop_
_entity_poly.entity_id
_entity_poly.type
_entity_poly.pdbx_seq_one_letter_code
_entity_poly.pdbx_strand_id
1 'polypeptide(L)'
;MDSSRTIPVYIPPFDLYLFGRGEHWDLHRILGAHPFTPEDGEAAGVAGYRFAVWAPNARAVSVVGDFNGWHSERHHLHPVGSSGIWAGFIP
;
A
#
# COMPACT_ATOMS: atom_id res chain seq x y z
N MET A 1 19.15 -1.46 2.86
CA MET A 1 17.71 -1.54 3.18
C MET A 1 17.33 -3.01 3.15
N ASP A 2 16.50 -3.45 4.08
CA ASP A 2 15.97 -4.81 4.07
C ASP A 2 14.90 -4.93 2.97
N SER A 3 15.28 -5.53 1.83
CA SER A 3 14.42 -5.71 0.66
C SER A 3 13.26 -6.70 0.89
N SER A 4 13.04 -7.19 2.11
CA SER A 4 11.94 -8.09 2.44
C SER A 4 10.71 -7.41 3.04
N ARG A 5 10.79 -6.11 3.37
CA ARG A 5 9.73 -5.36 4.06
C ARG A 5 9.13 -4.29 3.14
N THR A 6 7.85 -3.98 3.36
CA THR A 6 7.23 -2.79 2.74
C THR A 6 7.32 -1.59 3.67
N ILE A 7 7.37 -0.41 3.07
CA ILE A 7 7.37 0.87 3.78
C ILE A 7 5.92 1.37 3.85
N PRO A 8 5.42 1.81 5.02
CA PRO A 8 4.09 2.39 5.13
C PRO A 8 3.90 3.59 4.21
N VAL A 9 2.70 3.72 3.63
CA VAL A 9 2.36 4.83 2.74
C VAL A 9 1.24 5.66 3.35
N TYR A 10 1.33 6.97 3.16
CA TYR A 10 0.27 7.89 3.56
C TYR A 10 -0.83 7.90 2.50
N ILE A 11 -2.07 7.70 2.93
CA ILE A 11 -3.27 7.95 2.12
C ILE A 11 -3.99 9.14 2.77
N PRO A 12 -4.23 10.23 2.03
CA PRO A 12 -4.90 11.41 2.56
C PRO A 12 -6.25 11.07 3.23
N PRO A 13 -6.55 11.66 4.41
CA PRO A 13 -7.82 11.44 5.10
C PRO A 13 -9.06 11.75 4.26
N PHE A 14 -8.95 12.69 3.32
CA PHE A 14 -10.05 13.02 2.40
C PHE A 14 -10.38 11.86 1.45
N ASP A 15 -9.36 11.18 0.92
CA ASP A 15 -9.57 9.99 0.09
C ASP A 15 -10.21 8.86 0.91
N LEU A 16 -9.75 8.66 2.15
CA LEU A 16 -10.35 7.66 3.05
C LEU A 16 -11.80 7.98 3.40
N TYR A 17 -12.12 9.27 3.58
CA TYR A 17 -13.47 9.74 3.83
C TYR A 17 -14.39 9.46 2.63
N LEU A 18 -13.99 9.88 1.42
CA LEU A 18 -14.76 9.63 0.20
C LEU A 18 -14.92 8.14 -0.07
N PHE A 19 -13.87 7.34 0.18
CA PHE A 19 -13.91 5.88 0.07
C PHE A 19 -14.96 5.28 1.01
N GLY A 20 -14.96 5.66 2.29
CA GLY A 20 -15.92 5.17 3.28
C GLY A 20 -17.38 5.58 2.97
N ARG A 21 -17.57 6.64 2.19
CA ARG A 21 -18.88 7.11 1.71
C ARG A 21 -19.34 6.44 0.40
N GLY A 22 -18.44 5.74 -0.30
CA GLY A 22 -18.71 5.25 -1.65
C GLY A 22 -18.79 6.36 -2.71
N GLU A 23 -18.19 7.53 -2.43
CA GLU A 23 -18.28 8.74 -3.27
C GLU A 23 -16.95 9.06 -3.98
N HIS A 24 -15.94 8.18 -3.86
CA HIS A 24 -14.62 8.37 -4.45
C HIS A 24 -14.57 7.89 -5.91
N TRP A 25 -14.90 8.77 -6.86
CA TRP A 25 -14.93 8.44 -8.30
C TRP A 25 -13.54 8.05 -8.87
N ASP A 26 -12.48 8.65 -8.36
CA ASP A 26 -11.09 8.35 -8.77
C ASP A 26 -10.41 7.29 -7.90
N LEU A 27 -11.16 6.40 -7.23
CA LEU A 27 -10.60 5.43 -6.27
C LEU A 27 -9.54 4.52 -6.89
N HIS A 28 -9.61 4.28 -8.21
CA HIS A 28 -8.62 3.53 -8.97
C HIS A 28 -7.21 4.16 -8.93
N ARG A 29 -7.08 5.45 -8.61
CA ARG A 29 -5.79 6.13 -8.40
C ARG A 29 -5.22 5.90 -7.01
N ILE A 30 -6.03 5.42 -6.08
CA ILE A 30 -5.65 5.14 -4.69
C ILE A 30 -5.40 3.64 -4.50
N LEU A 31 -6.38 2.80 -4.87
CA LEU A 31 -6.27 1.35 -4.80
C LEU A 31 -5.50 0.77 -5.99
N GLY A 32 -4.98 -0.44 -5.83
CA GLY A 32 -4.21 -1.16 -6.85
C GLY A 32 -2.71 -0.96 -6.71
N ALA A 33 -1.99 -1.17 -7.80
CA ALA A 33 -0.54 -1.03 -7.89
C ALA A 33 -0.19 0.17 -8.77
N HIS A 34 0.60 1.11 -8.23
CA HIS A 34 0.96 2.35 -8.93
C HIS A 34 2.45 2.62 -8.79
N PRO A 35 3.14 3.03 -9.87
CA PRO A 35 4.49 3.59 -9.76
C PRO A 35 4.50 4.73 -8.75
N PHE A 36 5.48 4.71 -7.85
CA PHE A 36 5.56 5.67 -6.76
C PHE A 36 7.03 5.96 -6.43
N THR A 37 7.32 7.23 -6.14
CA THR A 37 8.61 7.67 -5.62
C THR A 37 8.31 8.53 -4.41
N PRO A 38 8.57 8.04 -3.18
CA PRO A 38 8.36 8.82 -1.97
C PRO A 38 9.19 10.10 -2.01
N GLU A 39 8.60 11.23 -1.57
CA GLU A 39 9.32 12.50 -1.48
C GLU A 39 10.09 12.63 -0.17
N ASP A 40 9.67 11.88 0.87
CA ASP A 40 10.21 11.91 2.21
C ASP A 40 10.34 10.51 2.83
N GLY A 41 10.80 10.46 4.09
CA GLY A 41 11.00 9.21 4.83
C GLY A 41 12.24 8.43 4.40
N GLU A 42 12.31 7.16 4.81
CA GLU A 42 13.50 6.33 4.62
C GLU A 42 13.75 5.91 3.16
N ALA A 43 12.74 5.98 2.28
CA ALA A 43 12.86 5.68 0.86
C ALA A 43 12.67 6.92 -0.04
N ALA A 44 12.90 8.11 0.50
CA ALA A 44 12.84 9.35 -0.27
C ALA A 44 13.70 9.27 -1.54
N GLY A 45 13.10 9.58 -2.69
CA GLY A 45 13.75 9.58 -4.00
C GLY A 45 13.96 8.20 -4.63
N VAL A 46 13.58 7.10 -3.97
CA VAL A 46 13.69 5.75 -4.53
C VAL A 46 12.42 5.41 -5.31
N ALA A 47 12.56 5.12 -6.61
CA ALA A 47 11.44 4.72 -7.44
C ALA A 47 11.06 3.26 -7.15
N GLY A 48 9.76 2.99 -7.08
CA GLY A 48 9.21 1.64 -6.87
C GLY A 48 7.70 1.61 -7.12
N TYR A 49 6.99 0.78 -6.36
CA TYR A 49 5.53 0.64 -6.47
C TYR A 49 4.83 0.76 -5.13
N ARG A 50 3.75 1.54 -5.10
CA ARG A 50 2.77 1.52 -4.01
C ARG A 50 1.67 0.52 -4.34
N PHE A 51 1.34 -0.32 -3.37
CA PHE A 51 0.21 -1.24 -3.40
C PHE A 51 -0.83 -0.80 -2.36
N ALA A 52 -2.11 -0.89 -2.72
CA ALA A 52 -3.22 -0.70 -1.80
C ALA A 52 -4.40 -1.61 -2.15
N VAL A 53 -4.97 -2.29 -1.16
CA VAL A 53 -6.10 -3.20 -1.33
C VAL A 53 -7.09 -3.07 -0.17
N TRP A 54 -8.38 -3.10 -0.47
CA TRP A 54 -9.41 -3.15 0.57
C TRP A 54 -9.64 -4.60 1.03
N ALA A 55 -9.32 -4.88 2.29
CA ALA A 55 -9.44 -6.19 2.91
C ALA A 55 -9.76 -6.04 4.41
N PRO A 56 -10.95 -5.54 4.78
CA PRO A 56 -11.28 -5.10 6.14
C PRO A 56 -11.24 -6.23 7.18
N ASN A 57 -11.49 -7.46 6.76
CA ASN A 57 -11.56 -8.63 7.64
C ASN A 57 -10.29 -9.49 7.56
N ALA A 58 -9.26 -9.07 6.81
CA ALA A 58 -8.02 -9.83 6.70
C ALA A 58 -7.20 -9.72 8.00
N ARG A 59 -6.53 -10.81 8.39
CA ARG A 59 -5.59 -10.80 9.52
C ARG A 59 -4.23 -10.20 9.14
N ALA A 60 -3.81 -10.44 7.90
CA ALA A 60 -2.59 -9.91 7.31
C ALA A 60 -2.74 -9.93 5.79
N VAL A 61 -1.98 -9.07 5.11
CA VAL A 61 -1.92 -8.99 3.64
C VAL A 61 -0.46 -8.89 3.23
N SER A 62 -0.05 -9.61 2.19
CA SER A 62 1.28 -9.53 1.59
C SER A 62 1.18 -9.35 0.08
N VAL A 63 2.13 -8.63 -0.52
CA VAL A 63 2.31 -8.61 -1.97
C VAL A 63 3.23 -9.75 -2.36
N VAL A 64 2.79 -10.61 -3.27
CA VAL A 64 3.54 -11.80 -3.67
C VAL A 64 3.75 -11.78 -5.18
N GLY A 65 4.98 -12.06 -5.62
CA GLY A 65 5.33 -12.08 -7.03
C GLY A 65 6.73 -12.65 -7.27
N ASP A 66 7.14 -12.64 -8.53
CA ASP A 66 8.48 -13.03 -8.97
C ASP A 66 9.60 -12.31 -8.21
N PHE A 67 9.45 -11.01 -7.96
CA PHE A 67 10.41 -10.15 -7.25
C PHE A 67 10.72 -10.61 -5.82
N ASN A 68 9.86 -11.45 -5.21
CA ASN A 68 10.09 -11.99 -3.87
C ASN A 68 10.13 -13.52 -3.81
N GLY A 69 10.31 -14.17 -4.97
CA GLY A 69 10.35 -15.62 -5.07
C GLY A 69 9.03 -16.29 -4.69
N TRP A 70 7.91 -15.55 -4.80
CA TRP A 70 6.59 -16.00 -4.39
C TRP A 70 6.46 -16.33 -2.89
N HIS A 71 7.30 -15.73 -2.04
CA HIS A 71 7.27 -15.93 -0.58
C HIS A 71 6.29 -14.97 0.11
N SER A 72 5.21 -15.50 0.68
CA SER A 72 4.17 -14.74 1.41
C SER A 72 4.64 -14.14 2.73
N GLU A 73 5.72 -14.67 3.30
CA GLU A 73 6.35 -14.19 4.55
C GLU A 73 7.04 -12.82 4.38
N ARG A 74 7.13 -12.33 3.13
CA ARG A 74 7.77 -11.07 2.75
C ARG A 74 6.72 -10.07 2.29
N HIS A 75 7.11 -8.80 2.29
CA HIS A 75 6.31 -7.70 1.75
C HIS A 75 4.89 -7.63 2.33
N HIS A 76 4.78 -7.77 3.66
CA HIS A 76 3.54 -7.50 4.39
C HIS A 76 3.13 -6.04 4.22
N LEU A 77 1.84 -5.81 3.93
CA LEU A 77 1.22 -4.50 3.88
C LEU A 77 0.77 -4.04 5.28
N HIS A 78 0.55 -2.74 5.42
CA HIS A 78 0.17 -2.10 6.68
C HIS A 78 -1.30 -1.66 6.63
N PRO A 79 -2.08 -1.85 7.70
CA PRO A 79 -3.45 -1.34 7.77
C PRO A 79 -3.44 0.19 7.79
N VAL A 80 -4.34 0.81 7.02
CA VAL A 80 -4.48 2.27 6.91
C VAL A 80 -5.63 2.74 7.79
N GLY A 81 -5.30 3.14 9.02
CA GLY A 81 -6.29 3.57 10.01
C GLY A 81 -7.38 2.51 10.23
N SER A 82 -8.64 2.93 10.27
CA SER A 82 -9.82 2.05 10.39
C SER A 82 -10.54 1.79 9.06
N SER A 83 -9.94 2.16 7.91
CA SER A 83 -10.59 2.07 6.59
C SER A 83 -10.77 0.64 6.06
N GLY A 84 -10.05 -0.32 6.63
CA GLY A 84 -9.92 -1.68 6.08
C GLY A 84 -9.03 -1.77 4.83
N ILE A 85 -8.41 -0.67 4.40
CA ILE A 85 -7.39 -0.66 3.36
C ILE A 85 -6.06 -1.11 3.97
N TRP A 86 -5.33 -1.94 3.23
CA TRP A 86 -3.97 -2.34 3.49
C TRP A 86 -3.08 -1.75 2.40
N ALA A 87 -1.99 -1.09 2.78
CA ALA A 87 -1.12 -0.44 1.82
C ALA A 87 0.37 -0.48 2.22
N GLY A 88 1.24 -0.32 1.23
CA GLY A 88 2.68 -0.33 1.43
C GLY A 88 3.43 -0.06 0.13
N PHE A 89 4.67 0.40 0.28
CA PHE A 89 5.60 0.69 -0.80
C PHE A 89 6.71 -0.36 -0.85
N ILE A 90 7.03 -0.79 -2.07
CA ILE A 90 8.14 -1.71 -2.38
C ILE A 90 9.10 -0.94 -3.30
N PRO A 91 10.33 -0.61 -2.83
CA PRO A 91 11.36 0.02 -3.64
C PRO A 91 11.92 -0.91 -4.72
#